data_AF-A0A7Y8SZ30-F1
#
_entry.id   AF-A0A7Y8SZ30-F1
#
_cell.length_a   1.000
_cell.length_b   1.000
_cell.length_c   1.000
_cell.angle_alpha   90.00
_cell.angle_beta   90.00
_cell.angle_gamma   90.00
#
_symmetry.space_group_name_H-M   'P 1'
#
loop_
_entity.id
_entity.type
_entity.pdbx_description
1 polymer ?
#
loop_
_entity_poly.entity_id
_entity_poly.type
_entity_poly.pdbx_seq_one_letter_code
_entity_poly.pdbx_strand_id
1 'polypeptide(L)'
;MAVHIIDAKGLKCPWPALLAGRMARGIKGGGLIILETDDAAAGIDIRHLCHERGLILQEETADGRVRTFSLEVPPQQSGKP
;
A
#
# COMPACT_ATOMS: atom_id res chain seq x y z
N MET A 1 -11.00 -6.07 10.83
CA MET A 1 -10.05 -5.35 9.96
C MET A 1 -9.46 -6.36 8.99
N ALA A 2 -9.68 -6.20 7.68
CA ALA A 2 -9.16 -7.15 6.70
C ALA A 2 -7.68 -6.88 6.42
N VAL A 3 -6.87 -7.93 6.31
CA VAL A 3 -5.44 -7.84 5.97
C VAL A 3 -5.23 -8.46 4.59
N HIS A 4 -4.60 -7.71 3.70
CA HIS A 4 -4.34 -8.11 2.32
C HIS A 4 -2.84 -8.06 2.05
N ILE A 5 -2.26 -9.17 1.62
CA ILE A 5 -0.84 -9.24 1.26
C ILE A 5 -0.71 -9.16 -0.26
N ILE A 6 0.19 -8.32 -0.75
CA ILE A 6 0.47 -8.12 -2.17
C ILE A 6 1.95 -8.42 -2.39
N ASP A 7 2.21 -9.49 -3.13
CA ASP A 7 3.55 -9.75 -3.67
C ASP A 7 3.73 -8.94 -4.97
N ALA A 8 4.60 -7.95 -4.91
CA ALA A 8 5.03 -7.12 -6.03
C ALA A 8 6.54 -7.23 -6.28
N LYS A 9 7.18 -8.35 -5.90
CA LYS A 9 8.57 -8.63 -6.27
C LYS A 9 8.70 -8.83 -7.78
N GLY A 10 9.82 -8.39 -8.34
CA GLY A 10 10.09 -8.38 -9.78
C GLY A 10 9.35 -7.28 -10.56
N LEU A 11 8.49 -6.50 -9.91
CA LEU A 11 7.81 -5.36 -10.51
C LEU A 11 8.57 -4.08 -10.18
N LYS A 12 8.85 -3.28 -11.21
CA LYS A 12 9.51 -1.97 -11.05
C LYS A 12 8.51 -0.87 -10.72
N CYS A 13 8.98 0.16 -10.04
CA CYS A 13 8.32 1.45 -9.90
C CYS A 13 7.69 1.90 -11.24
N PRO A 14 6.39 2.30 -11.26
CA PRO A 14 5.48 2.52 -10.13
C PRO A 14 4.49 1.37 -9.85
N TRP A 15 4.70 0.17 -10.40
CA TRP A 15 3.73 -0.93 -10.34
C TRP A 15 3.31 -1.37 -8.92
N PRO A 16 4.21 -1.49 -7.93
CA PRO A 16 3.83 -1.87 -6.56
C PRO A 16 2.77 -0.94 -5.95
N ALA A 17 2.95 0.38 -6.13
CA ALA A 17 2.00 1.38 -5.63
C ALA A 17 0.65 1.31 -6.36
N LEU A 18 0.64 1.07 -7.67
CA LEU A 18 -0.60 0.93 -8.44
C LEU A 18 -1.43 -0.28 -7.99
N LEU A 19 -0.77 -1.40 -7.66
CA LEU A 19 -1.44 -2.60 -7.13
C LEU A 19 -2.07 -2.35 -5.76
N ALA A 20 -1.31 -1.74 -4.84
CA ALA A 20 -1.83 -1.34 -3.53
C ALA A 20 -3.02 -0.39 -3.65
N GLY A 21 -2.93 0.61 -4.54
CA GLY A 21 -4.02 1.54 -4.81
C GLY A 21 -5.27 0.88 -5.41
N ARG A 22 -5.10 -0.16 -6.24
CA ARG A 22 -6.22 -0.96 -6.76
C ARG A 22 -6.88 -1.76 -5.65
N MET A 23 -6.11 -2.38 -4.77
CA MET A 23 -6.64 -3.13 -3.62
C MET A 23 -7.39 -2.21 -2.64
N ALA A 24 -6.80 -1.07 -2.31
CA ALA A 24 -7.40 -0.08 -1.40
C ALA A 24 -8.79 0.38 -1.86
N ARG A 25 -9.03 0.52 -3.17
CA ARG A 25 -10.37 0.86 -3.70
C ARG A 25 -11.45 -0.17 -3.38
N GLY A 26 -11.08 -1.44 -3.21
CA GLY A 26 -12.01 -2.51 -2.84
C GLY A 26 -12.33 -2.56 -1.35
N ILE A 27 -11.51 -1.94 -0.49
CA ILE A 27 -11.62 -2.01 0.96
C ILE A 27 -12.50 -0.85 1.45
N LYS A 28 -13.74 -1.17 1.87
CA LYS A 28 -14.72 -0.16 2.32
C LYS A 28 -14.72 0.09 3.83
N GLY A 29 -14.55 -0.96 4.63
CA GLY A 29 -14.62 -0.91 6.10
C GLY A 29 -13.30 -0.64 6.80
N GLY A 30 -12.29 -0.17 6.05
CA GLY A 30 -10.91 -0.07 6.52
C GLY A 30 -10.19 -1.42 6.55
N GLY A 31 -8.87 -1.38 6.50
CA GLY A 31 -8.05 -2.58 6.37
C GLY A 31 -6.57 -2.27 6.38
N LEU A 32 -5.76 -3.31 6.27
CA LEU A 32 -4.31 -3.24 6.17
C LEU A 32 -3.86 -3.92 4.88
N ILE A 33 -3.01 -3.26 4.11
CA ILE A 33 -2.34 -3.80 2.93
C ILE A 33 -0.88 -3.98 3.29
N ILE A 34 -0.35 -5.18 3.15
CA ILE A 34 1.07 -5.50 3.28
C ILE A 34 1.62 -5.67 1.88
N LEU A 35 2.47 -4.75 1.43
CA LEU A 35 3.05 -4.74 0.09
C LEU A 35 4.52 -5.15 0.17
N GLU A 36 4.87 -6.28 -0.46
CA GLU A 36 6.23 -6.77 -0.56
C GLU A 36 6.80 -6.45 -1.94
N THR A 37 7.97 -5.80 -2.01
CA THR A 37 8.61 -5.44 -3.27
C THR A 37 10.13 -5.50 -3.14
N ASP A 38 10.83 -5.92 -4.18
CA ASP A 38 12.29 -5.92 -4.23
C ASP A 38 12.86 -4.65 -4.89
N ASP A 39 12.02 -3.65 -5.15
CA ASP A 39 12.41 -2.37 -5.72
C ASP A 39 12.78 -1.34 -4.63
N ALA A 40 14.04 -0.93 -4.65
CA ALA A 40 14.55 0.10 -3.73
C ALA A 40 13.91 1.48 -3.96
N ALA A 41 13.39 1.76 -5.16
CA ALA A 41 12.78 3.03 -5.51
C ALA A 41 11.27 3.11 -5.18
N ALA A 42 10.62 1.98 -4.88
CA ALA A 42 9.17 1.93 -4.65
C ALA A 42 8.69 2.79 -3.47
N GLY A 43 9.56 3.12 -2.52
CA GLY A 43 9.21 3.93 -1.35
C GLY A 43 8.66 5.32 -1.71
N ILE A 44 9.13 5.93 -2.82
CA ILE A 44 8.65 7.25 -3.25
C ILE A 44 7.19 7.15 -3.74
N ASP A 45 6.89 6.18 -4.62
CA ASP A 45 5.54 6.01 -5.15
C ASP A 45 4.55 5.57 -4.07
N ILE A 46 4.99 4.75 -3.10
CA ILE A 46 4.13 4.31 -2.00
C ILE A 46 3.76 5.49 -1.11
N ARG A 47 4.71 6.38 -0.79
CA ARG A 47 4.40 7.62 -0.04
C ARG A 47 3.49 8.54 -0.83
N HIS A 48 3.72 8.66 -2.14
CA HIS A 48 2.85 9.44 -3.01
C HIS A 48 1.42 8.88 -3.04
N LEU A 49 1.29 7.57 -3.22
CA LEU A 49 0.02 6.84 -3.16
C LEU A 49 -0.71 7.07 -1.85
N CYS A 50 0.00 7.00 -0.72
CA CYS A 50 -0.57 7.27 0.60
C CYS A 50 -1.17 8.68 0.66
N HIS A 51 -0.43 9.68 0.20
CA HIS A 51 -0.91 11.05 0.15
C HIS A 51 -2.10 11.24 -0.81
N GLU A 52 -2.04 10.67 -2.02
CA GLU A 52 -3.10 10.82 -3.03
C GLU A 52 -4.40 10.10 -2.66
N ARG A 53 -4.31 8.92 -2.02
CA ARG A 53 -5.47 8.08 -1.70
C ARG A 53 -5.93 8.20 -0.24
N GLY A 54 -5.21 8.96 0.58
CA GLY A 54 -5.47 9.03 2.02
C GLY A 54 -5.18 7.72 2.75
N LEU A 55 -4.19 6.94 2.27
CA LEU A 55 -3.69 5.77 3.01
C LEU A 55 -2.65 6.22 4.03
N ILE A 56 -2.43 5.40 5.05
CA ILE A 56 -1.46 5.68 6.10
C ILE A 56 -0.37 4.62 6.02
N LEU A 57 0.87 5.04 5.76
CA LEU A 57 2.03 4.16 5.89
C LEU A 57 2.30 3.93 7.37
N GLN A 58 1.95 2.74 7.88
CA GLN A 58 2.15 2.34 9.27
C GLN A 58 3.59 1.91 9.52
N GLU A 59 4.13 1.10 8.61
CA GLU A 59 5.47 0.54 8.77
C GLU A 59 6.14 0.33 7.40
N GLU A 60 7.45 0.53 7.36
CA GLU A 60 8.33 0.20 6.25
C GLU A 60 9.48 -0.62 6.83
N THR A 61 9.60 -1.87 6.42
CA THR A 61 10.72 -2.74 6.78
C THR A 61 11.51 -3.15 5.54
N ALA A 62 12.78 -3.47 5.75
CA ALA A 62 13.65 -3.97 4.70
C ALA A 62 14.39 -5.21 5.20
N ASP A 63 14.26 -6.31 4.47
CA ASP A 63 14.98 -7.55 4.69
C ASP A 63 15.75 -7.92 3.41
N GLY A 64 17.05 -7.65 3.43
CA GLY A 64 17.94 -7.83 2.27
C GLY A 64 17.51 -6.97 1.09
N ARG A 65 17.03 -7.62 0.02
CA ARG A 65 16.54 -6.94 -1.19
C ARG A 65 15.04 -6.66 -1.15
N VAL A 66 14.29 -7.30 -0.27
CA VAL A 66 12.85 -7.16 -0.19
C VAL A 66 12.51 -6.07 0.83
N ARG A 67 11.58 -5.21 0.45
CA ARG A 67 10.97 -4.19 1.29
C ARG A 67 9.51 -4.52 1.48
N THR A 68 9.04 -4.35 2.71
CA THR A 68 7.66 -4.60 3.09
C THR A 68 7.05 -3.32 3.64
N PHE A 69 5.94 -2.91 3.04
CA PHE A 69 5.22 -1.70 3.40
C PHE A 69 3.84 -2.05 3.94
N SER A 70 3.57 -1.66 5.18
CA SER A 70 2.29 -1.82 5.84
C SER A 70 1.47 -0.54 5.66
N LEU A 71 0.45 -0.61 4.81
CA LEU A 71 -0.42 0.51 4.45
C LEU A 71 -1.79 0.31 5.09
N GLU A 72 -2.15 1.14 6.05
CA GLU A 72 -3.52 1.19 6.55
C GLU A 72 -4.42 1.92 5.55
N VAL A 73 -5.52 1.26 5.20
CA VAL A 73 -6.65 1.84 4.51
C VAL A 73 -7.63 2.29 5.59
N PRO A 74 -7.77 3.59 5.85
CA PRO A 74 -8.78 4.04 6.79
C PRO A 74 -10.18 3.64 6.30
N PRO A 75 -11.13 3.37 7.21
CA PRO A 75 -12.51 3.18 6.83
C PRO A 75 -12.98 4.41 6.05
N GLN A 76 -13.44 4.16 4.83
CA GLN A 76 -13.97 5.21 3.97
C GLN A 76 -15.20 5.72 4.70
N GLN A 77 -15.11 6.90 5.34
CA GLN A 77 -16.26 7.46 6.00
C GLN A 77 -17.32 7.62 4.93
N SER A 78 -18.39 6.84 5.06
CA SER A 78 -19.62 7.00 4.28
C SER A 78 -20.26 8.32 4.70
N GLY A 79 -19.66 9.41 4.26
CA GLY A 79 -20.05 10.78 4.49
C GLY A 79 -19.22 11.57 3.48
N LYS A 80 -19.81 12.22 2.50
CA LYS A 80 -21.12 12.88 2.42
C LYS A 80 -21.19 13.52 1.02
N PRO A 81 -22.15 14.39 0.68
CA PRO A 81 -23.61 14.31 0.65
C PRO A 81 -24.17 13.82 -0.70
#